data_AF-A0A0G2B593-F1
#
_entry.id   AF-A0A0G2B593-F1
#
_cell.length_a   1.000
_cell.length_b   1.000
_cell.length_c   1.000
_cell.angle_alpha   90.00
_cell.angle_beta   90.00
_cell.angle_gamma   90.00
#
_symmetry.space_group_name_H-M   'P 1'
#
loop_
_entity.id
_entity.type
_entity.pdbx_description
1 polymer ?
#
loop_
_entity_poly.entity_id
_entity_poly.type
_entity_poly.pdbx_seq_one_letter_code
_entity_poly.pdbx_strand_id
1 'polypeptide(L)'
;DLGATTDSYTISAWAKTSASYTSPGVIVHKFTGATPQSPFALYFDTSNRASFDLDDGPNNPVSRTSGAMNDGKWHHYTGVRDVAADKIYLYVDGVLVDSDPDTTTATMVNDIDVSFGNSGTSYTQFDFNGQIDDVKIYNYARTQAQIAWDYNRGAPLAYWSFDECTGATAYDSAPKADRSSTRYDGTIYPVTLDNTAVGTCSSGTATEMWNDGTTGKRNASIGVDGDDDYIQVADTANLRFDSSTQDFSLFAWIKRNTSGATHYIISKEDADNDGYRLQFDSGNTVTCSVDAIDITSTSTITDTNWHLIGCVIDRDGNGQVYIDAKPDGTATAISSEAMATTANIRLGTRAYTSTSYLDGQIDEVKIFNYALTAQQVKDIYNEGAVYFGP
;
A
#
# COMPACT_ATOMS: atom_id res chain seq x y z
N ASP A 1 -12.58 27.52 -13.00
CA ASP A 1 -13.41 26.68 -12.12
C ASP A 1 -13.43 25.25 -12.62
N LEU A 2 -13.54 24.29 -11.71
CA LEU A 2 -13.81 22.89 -12.04
C LEU A 2 -15.29 22.70 -12.40
N GLY A 3 -15.59 21.64 -13.15
CA GLY A 3 -16.95 21.20 -13.43
C GLY A 3 -17.36 21.28 -14.90
N ALA A 4 -16.45 21.66 -15.82
CA ALA A 4 -16.77 21.51 -17.24
C ALA A 4 -16.89 20.03 -17.58
N THR A 5 -17.62 19.70 -18.66
CA THR A 5 -17.82 18.29 -19.07
C THR A 5 -16.52 17.58 -19.48
N THR A 6 -15.43 18.33 -19.69
CA THR A 6 -14.11 17.82 -20.02
C THR A 6 -13.14 17.77 -18.83
N ASP A 7 -13.54 18.29 -17.67
CA ASP A 7 -12.63 18.45 -16.53
C ASP A 7 -12.54 17.16 -15.73
N SER A 8 -11.33 16.60 -15.67
CA SER A 8 -10.95 15.60 -14.67
C SER A 8 -10.30 16.30 -13.47
N TYR A 9 -10.57 15.84 -12.26
CA TYR A 9 -10.06 16.46 -11.03
C TYR A 9 -10.06 15.49 -9.86
N THR A 10 -9.38 15.90 -8.78
CA THR A 10 -9.29 15.15 -7.52
C THR A 10 -9.47 16.09 -6.35
N ILE A 11 -10.33 15.70 -5.40
CA ILE A 11 -10.58 16.39 -4.14
C ILE A 11 -10.15 15.45 -3.02
N SER A 12 -9.24 15.87 -2.15
CA SER A 12 -8.81 15.07 -1.00
C SER A 12 -8.83 15.86 0.30
N ALA A 13 -9.08 15.17 1.40
CA ALA A 13 -9.01 15.73 2.74
C ALA A 13 -8.79 14.62 3.77
N TRP A 14 -8.07 14.94 4.84
CA TRP A 14 -8.14 14.16 6.06
C TRP A 14 -9.35 14.62 6.86
N ALA A 15 -10.15 13.67 7.34
CA ALA A 15 -11.26 13.98 8.23
C ALA A 15 -11.40 12.95 9.36
N LYS A 16 -11.93 13.40 10.50
CA LYS A 16 -12.19 12.60 11.68
C LYS A 16 -13.51 13.00 12.30
N THR A 17 -14.42 12.05 12.50
CA THR A 17 -15.71 12.31 13.14
C THR A 17 -16.22 11.07 13.85
N SER A 18 -16.93 11.28 14.96
CA SER A 18 -17.74 10.26 15.64
C SER A 18 -19.23 10.65 15.65
N ALA A 19 -19.61 11.67 14.87
CA ALA A 19 -20.97 12.16 14.81
C ALA A 19 -21.83 11.24 13.94
N SER A 20 -23.11 11.12 14.30
CA SER A 20 -24.12 10.50 13.44
C SER A 20 -24.94 11.58 12.76
N TYR A 21 -25.08 11.46 11.45
CA TYR A 21 -25.66 12.48 10.59
C TYR A 21 -27.11 12.15 10.24
N THR A 22 -28.04 13.07 10.52
CA THR A 22 -29.44 13.02 10.06
C THR A 22 -29.69 13.84 8.80
N SER A 23 -28.68 14.61 8.39
CA SER A 23 -28.50 15.31 7.12
C SER A 23 -27.03 15.19 6.72
N PRO A 24 -26.65 15.34 5.44
CA PRO A 24 -25.25 15.30 5.00
C PRO A 24 -24.29 16.07 5.92
N GLY A 25 -23.12 15.50 6.23
CA GLY A 25 -22.03 16.18 6.95
C GLY A 25 -20.89 16.50 6.00
N VAL A 26 -20.78 17.75 5.54
CA VAL A 26 -19.89 18.13 4.44
C VAL A 26 -18.44 18.31 4.89
N ILE A 27 -17.52 17.57 4.28
CA ILE A 27 -16.07 17.81 4.43
C ILE A 27 -15.66 18.96 3.50
N VAL A 28 -15.93 18.80 2.19
CA VAL A 28 -15.63 19.79 1.15
C VAL A 28 -16.80 19.84 0.17
N HIS A 29 -17.30 21.02 -0.19
CA HIS A 29 -18.41 21.14 -1.15
C HIS A 29 -18.34 22.47 -1.90
N LYS A 30 -18.66 22.45 -3.20
CA LYS A 30 -18.92 23.66 -3.98
C LYS A 30 -20.33 23.54 -4.54
N PHE A 31 -21.29 24.26 -3.95
CA PHE A 31 -22.72 24.07 -4.24
C PHE A 31 -23.45 25.39 -4.37
N THR A 32 -24.21 25.53 -5.45
CA THR A 32 -24.93 26.77 -5.77
C THR A 32 -26.34 26.85 -5.15
N GLY A 33 -26.92 25.74 -4.71
CA GLY A 33 -28.34 25.72 -4.27
C GLY A 33 -29.35 25.85 -5.42
N ALA A 34 -28.90 25.89 -6.68
CA ALA A 34 -29.72 25.99 -7.88
C ALA A 34 -29.03 25.23 -9.05
N THR A 35 -29.65 25.07 -10.22
CA THR A 35 -28.94 24.44 -11.34
C THR A 35 -28.02 25.44 -12.07
N PRO A 36 -26.75 25.09 -12.39
CA PRO A 36 -26.05 23.83 -12.09
C PRO A 36 -25.61 23.75 -10.62
N GLN A 37 -25.70 22.54 -10.03
CA GLN A 37 -25.70 22.38 -8.57
C GLN A 37 -24.30 22.27 -7.98
N SER A 38 -23.56 21.20 -8.27
CA SER A 38 -22.33 20.86 -7.54
C SER A 38 -21.26 20.19 -8.41
N PRO A 39 -20.13 20.85 -8.73
CA PRO A 39 -19.01 20.17 -9.36
C PRO A 39 -18.31 19.16 -8.45
N PHE A 40 -18.49 19.22 -7.13
CA PHE A 40 -18.01 18.18 -6.22
C PHE A 40 -18.58 18.38 -4.83
N ALA A 41 -18.98 17.29 -4.19
CA ALA A 41 -19.04 17.20 -2.73
C ALA A 41 -18.30 15.96 -2.22
N LEU A 42 -17.59 16.14 -1.11
CA LEU A 42 -17.00 15.08 -0.31
C LEU A 42 -17.61 15.19 1.09
N TYR A 43 -18.38 14.19 1.51
CA TYR A 43 -19.26 14.31 2.68
C TYR A 43 -19.59 12.95 3.31
N PHE A 44 -20.22 12.99 4.49
CA PHE A 44 -20.87 11.84 5.11
C PHE A 44 -22.38 11.85 4.84
N ASP A 45 -22.92 10.77 4.29
CA ASP A 45 -24.36 10.63 4.08
C ASP A 45 -25.13 10.35 5.38
N THR A 46 -26.47 10.24 5.31
CA THR A 46 -27.32 9.97 6.50
C THR A 46 -27.19 8.54 7.03
N SER A 47 -26.43 7.69 6.35
CA SER A 47 -25.99 6.37 6.85
C SER A 47 -24.55 6.41 7.35
N ASN A 48 -23.97 7.61 7.47
CA ASN A 48 -22.59 7.88 7.89
C ASN A 48 -21.52 7.28 6.97
N ARG A 49 -21.87 7.02 5.70
CA ARG A 49 -20.90 6.55 4.69
C ARG A 49 -20.18 7.74 4.10
N ALA A 50 -18.87 7.64 3.93
CA ALA A 50 -18.14 8.64 3.17
C ALA A 50 -18.58 8.55 1.72
N SER A 51 -18.87 9.69 1.10
CA SER A 51 -19.45 9.79 -0.24
C SER A 51 -18.77 10.91 -1.02
N PHE A 52 -18.55 10.66 -2.32
CA PHE A 52 -18.14 11.65 -3.29
C PHE A 52 -19.18 11.72 -4.40
N ASP A 53 -19.76 12.90 -4.62
CA ASP A 53 -20.80 13.11 -5.63
C ASP A 53 -20.54 14.32 -6.52
N LEU A 54 -21.19 14.30 -7.68
CA LEU A 54 -21.30 15.37 -8.65
C LEU A 54 -22.79 15.64 -8.87
N ASP A 55 -23.20 16.86 -9.19
CA ASP A 55 -24.59 17.19 -9.54
C ASP A 55 -24.66 18.24 -10.65
N ASP A 56 -25.03 17.80 -11.86
CA ASP A 56 -25.24 18.68 -13.03
C ASP A 56 -26.69 19.18 -13.18
N GLY A 57 -27.56 18.83 -12.22
CA GLY A 57 -28.99 19.09 -12.18
C GLY A 57 -29.82 17.87 -12.58
N PRO A 58 -29.70 17.36 -13.82
CA PRO A 58 -30.38 16.13 -14.25
C PRO A 58 -29.75 14.83 -13.71
N ASN A 59 -28.45 14.81 -13.46
CA ASN A 59 -27.67 13.63 -13.07
C ASN A 59 -26.90 13.90 -11.78
N ASN A 60 -26.85 12.89 -10.91
CA ASN A 60 -26.11 12.93 -9.65
C ASN A 60 -25.42 11.58 -9.39
N PRO A 61 -24.28 11.29 -10.08
CA PRO A 61 -23.48 10.11 -9.79
C PRO A 61 -22.78 10.26 -8.44
N VAL A 62 -22.66 9.15 -7.71
CA VAL A 62 -22.13 9.16 -6.34
C VAL A 62 -21.50 7.83 -5.97
N SER A 63 -20.21 7.87 -5.63
CA SER A 63 -19.47 6.73 -5.09
C SER A 63 -19.31 6.86 -3.58
N ARG A 64 -19.42 5.75 -2.85
CA ARG A 64 -19.52 5.76 -1.39
C ARG A 64 -18.97 4.49 -0.75
N THR A 65 -18.49 4.61 0.48
CA THR A 65 -18.11 3.42 1.27
C THR A 65 -19.31 2.49 1.48
N SER A 66 -19.08 1.18 1.54
CA SER A 66 -20.15 0.19 1.80
C SER A 66 -20.72 0.27 3.22
N GLY A 67 -19.91 0.75 4.17
CA GLY A 67 -20.25 0.91 5.58
C GLY A 67 -19.99 2.32 6.11
N ALA A 68 -20.44 2.55 7.33
CA ALA A 68 -20.24 3.80 8.04
C ALA A 68 -18.75 4.04 8.38
N MET A 69 -18.32 5.31 8.30
CA MET A 69 -16.93 5.74 8.49
C MET A 69 -16.78 6.74 9.65
N ASN A 70 -17.79 6.88 10.52
CA ASN A 70 -17.78 7.77 11.68
C ASN A 70 -17.23 7.08 12.94
N ASP A 71 -16.10 6.40 12.81
CA ASP A 71 -15.49 5.59 13.88
C ASP A 71 -14.62 6.39 14.86
N GLY A 72 -14.56 7.71 14.68
CA GLY A 72 -13.74 8.61 15.49
C GLY A 72 -12.24 8.54 15.20
N LYS A 73 -11.80 8.00 14.05
CA LYS A 73 -10.39 8.00 13.62
C LYS A 73 -10.15 8.93 12.43
N TRP A 74 -8.87 9.23 12.20
CA TRP A 74 -8.46 9.97 11.01
C TRP A 74 -8.50 9.04 9.81
N HIS A 75 -9.16 9.49 8.76
CA HIS A 75 -9.16 8.84 7.45
C HIS A 75 -8.81 9.86 6.38
N HIS A 76 -8.13 9.41 5.33
CA HIS A 76 -7.86 10.21 4.14
C HIS A 76 -8.90 9.87 3.07
N TYR A 77 -9.81 10.80 2.80
CA TYR A 77 -10.86 10.65 1.81
C TYR A 77 -10.43 11.36 0.52
N THR A 78 -10.50 10.66 -0.61
CA THR A 78 -10.18 11.24 -1.92
C THR A 78 -11.25 10.88 -2.94
N GLY A 79 -11.93 11.88 -3.47
CA GLY A 79 -12.83 11.76 -4.61
C GLY A 79 -12.13 12.12 -5.91
N VAL A 80 -12.29 11.30 -6.95
CA VAL A 80 -11.72 11.53 -8.28
C VAL A 80 -12.83 11.52 -9.30
N ARG A 81 -12.82 12.49 -10.22
CA ARG A 81 -13.55 12.41 -11.48
C ARG A 81 -12.56 12.22 -12.61
N ASP A 82 -12.73 11.14 -13.36
CA ASP A 82 -11.95 10.83 -14.55
C ASP A 82 -12.88 10.77 -15.76
N VAL A 83 -12.83 11.83 -16.58
CA VAL A 83 -13.66 11.95 -17.78
C VAL A 83 -13.18 11.00 -18.88
N ALA A 84 -11.90 10.63 -18.91
CA ALA A 84 -11.38 9.70 -19.92
C ALA A 84 -11.85 8.26 -19.65
N ALA A 85 -11.96 7.88 -18.37
CA ALA A 85 -12.49 6.59 -17.94
C ALA A 85 -14.03 6.56 -17.82
N ASP A 86 -14.70 7.70 -17.97
CA ASP A 86 -16.15 7.88 -17.76
C ASP A 86 -16.60 7.43 -16.36
N LYS A 87 -15.82 7.78 -15.34
CA LYS A 87 -16.01 7.32 -13.95
C LYS A 87 -15.74 8.38 -12.90
N ILE A 88 -16.42 8.20 -11.77
CA ILE A 88 -16.02 8.76 -10.49
C ILE A 88 -15.51 7.65 -9.56
N TYR A 89 -14.63 8.03 -8.64
CA TYR A 89 -14.01 7.11 -7.71
C TYR A 89 -13.99 7.72 -6.31
N LEU A 90 -14.13 6.86 -5.31
CA LEU A 90 -13.84 7.19 -3.92
C LEU A 90 -12.72 6.30 -3.41
N TYR A 91 -11.70 6.92 -2.84
CA TYR A 91 -10.61 6.27 -2.15
C TYR A 91 -10.65 6.64 -0.66
N VAL A 92 -10.37 5.67 0.20
CA VAL A 92 -10.20 5.84 1.65
C VAL A 92 -8.86 5.27 2.04
N ASP A 93 -8.06 6.05 2.76
CA ASP A 93 -6.75 5.64 3.26
C ASP A 93 -5.82 5.12 2.16
N GLY A 94 -5.93 5.75 0.99
CA GLY A 94 -5.16 5.38 -0.19
C GLY A 94 -5.61 4.09 -0.86
N VAL A 95 -6.79 3.54 -0.57
CA VAL A 95 -7.34 2.34 -1.21
C VAL A 95 -8.67 2.68 -1.90
N LEU A 96 -8.88 2.19 -3.13
CA LEU A 96 -10.14 2.34 -3.83
C LEU A 96 -11.26 1.61 -3.07
N VAL A 97 -12.31 2.32 -2.68
CA VAL A 97 -13.45 1.73 -1.96
C VAL A 97 -14.71 1.61 -2.81
N ASP A 98 -14.87 2.47 -3.82
CA ASP A 98 -16.02 2.46 -4.73
C ASP A 98 -15.73 3.23 -6.02
N SER A 99 -16.40 2.86 -7.10
CA SER A 99 -16.37 3.61 -8.37
C SER A 99 -17.69 3.45 -9.12
N ASP A 100 -18.18 4.55 -9.68
CA ASP A 100 -19.43 4.59 -10.45
C ASP A 100 -19.23 5.28 -11.80
N PRO A 101 -20.08 5.01 -12.80
CA PRO A 101 -20.09 5.77 -14.04
C PRO A 101 -20.31 7.26 -13.79
N ASP A 102 -19.57 8.11 -14.49
CA ASP A 102 -19.87 9.54 -14.53
C ASP A 102 -21.07 9.78 -15.45
N THR A 103 -22.27 9.87 -14.87
CA THR A 103 -23.50 10.09 -15.64
C THR A 103 -23.74 11.55 -16.01
N THR A 104 -22.84 12.47 -15.65
CA THR A 104 -23.02 13.90 -15.94
C THR A 104 -22.90 14.18 -17.45
N THR A 105 -23.76 15.08 -17.94
CA THR A 105 -23.84 15.47 -19.36
C THR A 105 -23.84 16.99 -19.54
N ALA A 106 -24.07 17.75 -18.47
CA ALA A 106 -24.07 19.20 -18.45
C ALA A 106 -22.88 19.77 -17.65
N THR A 107 -22.59 21.05 -17.88
CA THR A 107 -21.55 21.75 -17.12
C THR A 107 -22.02 22.05 -15.69
N MET A 108 -21.11 21.84 -14.73
CA MET A 108 -21.26 22.16 -13.31
C MET A 108 -20.47 23.43 -12.92
N VAL A 109 -19.81 24.07 -13.89
CA VAL A 109 -19.01 25.28 -13.65
C VAL A 109 -19.88 26.37 -13.01
N ASN A 110 -19.42 26.88 -11.87
CA ASN A 110 -20.05 27.98 -11.16
C ASN A 110 -19.02 28.81 -10.38
N ASP A 111 -19.41 30.02 -10.01
CA ASP A 111 -18.60 31.04 -9.33
C ASP A 111 -18.77 31.06 -7.80
N ILE A 112 -19.43 30.04 -7.22
CA ILE A 112 -19.63 29.95 -5.78
C ILE A 112 -18.33 29.54 -5.07
N ASP A 113 -18.15 30.04 -3.85
CA ASP A 113 -17.01 29.68 -3.01
C ASP A 113 -17.00 28.18 -2.67
N VAL A 114 -15.80 27.62 -2.58
CA VAL A 114 -15.62 26.28 -2.01
C VAL A 114 -15.78 26.39 -0.50
N SER A 115 -16.62 25.53 0.08
CA SER A 115 -16.79 25.44 1.52
C SER A 115 -16.14 24.19 2.11
N PHE A 116 -15.66 24.35 3.34
CA PHE A 116 -15.15 23.27 4.17
C PHE A 116 -15.98 23.22 5.46
N GLY A 117 -16.49 22.03 5.80
CA GLY A 117 -17.25 21.82 7.03
C GLY A 117 -18.74 22.20 6.99
N ASN A 118 -19.26 22.74 5.88
CA ASN A 118 -20.70 22.97 5.65
C ASN A 118 -21.02 23.15 4.16
N SER A 119 -22.28 23.45 3.82
CA SER A 119 -22.71 23.71 2.44
C SER A 119 -22.62 25.19 2.02
N GLY A 120 -22.17 25.42 0.77
CA GLY A 120 -21.68 26.70 0.25
C GLY A 120 -22.58 27.93 0.38
N THR A 121 -23.88 27.84 0.07
CA THR A 121 -24.74 29.04 -0.03
C THR A 121 -25.58 29.36 1.20
N SER A 122 -25.78 28.40 2.11
CA SER A 122 -26.64 28.61 3.29
C SER A 122 -25.84 28.84 4.58
N TYR A 123 -24.58 28.39 4.65
CA TYR A 123 -23.72 28.35 5.84
C TYR A 123 -24.38 27.82 7.13
N THR A 124 -25.53 27.16 6.99
CA THR A 124 -26.45 26.78 8.09
C THR A 124 -27.02 25.38 7.88
N GLN A 125 -26.53 24.67 6.86
CA GLN A 125 -26.97 23.35 6.48
C GLN A 125 -25.76 22.48 6.16
N PHE A 126 -25.94 21.20 6.45
CA PHE A 126 -24.98 20.12 6.21
C PHE A 126 -23.66 20.28 6.96
N ASP A 127 -23.75 20.81 8.19
CA ASP A 127 -22.61 21.04 9.06
C ASP A 127 -21.91 19.74 9.40
N PHE A 128 -20.59 19.73 9.24
CA PHE A 128 -19.72 18.65 9.67
C PHE A 128 -19.32 18.85 11.14
N ASN A 129 -19.53 17.82 11.94
CA ASN A 129 -19.10 17.79 13.34
C ASN A 129 -17.89 16.88 13.46
N GLY A 130 -16.70 17.47 13.41
CA GLY A 130 -15.44 16.72 13.45
C GLY A 130 -14.24 17.61 13.22
N GLN A 131 -13.15 17.00 12.78
CA GLN A 131 -11.90 17.66 12.43
C GLN A 131 -11.60 17.43 10.94
N ILE A 132 -11.13 18.45 10.25
CA ILE A 132 -10.69 18.41 8.85
C ILE A 132 -9.25 18.92 8.81
N ASP A 133 -8.40 18.27 8.02
CA ASP A 133 -7.01 18.67 7.82
C ASP A 133 -6.55 18.38 6.37
N ASP A 134 -5.50 19.05 5.93
CA ASP A 134 -4.77 18.81 4.67
C ASP A 134 -5.69 18.64 3.44
N VAL A 135 -6.58 19.61 3.22
CA VAL A 135 -7.46 19.64 2.05
C VAL A 135 -6.66 19.99 0.80
N LYS A 136 -6.77 19.16 -0.25
CA LYS A 136 -6.11 19.37 -1.54
C LYS A 136 -7.11 19.25 -2.69
N ILE A 137 -6.92 20.10 -3.69
CA ILE A 137 -7.71 20.11 -4.93
C ILE A 137 -6.74 20.10 -6.10
N TYR A 138 -6.90 19.13 -6.98
CA TYR A 138 -6.10 18.97 -8.19
C TYR A 138 -7.00 19.09 -9.42
N ASN A 139 -6.52 19.80 -10.44
CA ASN A 139 -7.22 19.98 -11.72
C ASN A 139 -6.95 18.85 -12.72
N TYR A 140 -6.68 17.64 -12.22
CA TYR A 140 -6.49 16.42 -12.99
C TYR A 140 -6.91 15.22 -12.14
N ALA A 141 -7.25 14.10 -12.79
CA ALA A 141 -7.49 12.84 -12.10
C ALA A 141 -6.15 12.26 -11.62
N ARG A 142 -6.02 12.04 -10.29
CA ARG A 142 -4.85 11.38 -9.71
C ARG A 142 -5.00 9.86 -9.78
N THR A 143 -3.89 9.17 -9.99
CA THR A 143 -3.86 7.70 -10.02
C THR A 143 -3.90 7.12 -8.62
N GLN A 144 -4.28 5.84 -8.50
CA GLN A 144 -4.24 5.07 -7.25
C GLN A 144 -2.87 5.17 -6.56
N ALA A 145 -1.76 4.96 -7.30
CA ALA A 145 -0.41 5.10 -6.77
C ALA A 145 -0.11 6.52 -6.20
N GLN A 146 -0.57 7.59 -6.87
CA GLN A 146 -0.37 8.95 -6.38
C GLN A 146 -1.15 9.22 -5.09
N ILE A 147 -2.37 8.69 -4.98
CA ILE A 147 -3.22 8.86 -3.80
C ILE A 147 -2.65 8.08 -2.62
N ALA A 148 -2.20 6.85 -2.84
CA ALA A 148 -1.53 6.03 -1.82
C ALA A 148 -0.18 6.62 -1.38
N TRP A 149 0.60 7.21 -2.30
CA TRP A 149 1.83 7.96 -1.95
C TRP A 149 1.52 9.14 -1.02
N ASP A 150 0.48 9.92 -1.34
CA ASP A 150 0.06 11.10 -0.57
C ASP A 150 -0.46 10.70 0.82
N TYR A 151 -1.25 9.62 0.90
CA TYR A 151 -1.69 9.05 2.17
C TYR A 151 -0.49 8.66 3.03
N ASN A 152 0.41 7.81 2.52
CA ASN A 152 1.56 7.32 3.30
C ASN A 152 2.68 8.35 3.49
N ARG A 153 2.58 9.55 2.88
CA ARG A 153 3.67 10.53 2.79
C ARG A 153 4.98 9.91 2.28
N GLY A 154 4.84 8.98 1.34
CA GLY A 154 5.95 8.25 0.75
C GLY A 154 6.59 7.14 1.57
N ALA A 155 6.00 6.81 2.72
CA ALA A 155 6.44 5.68 3.52
C ALA A 155 5.91 4.34 2.99
N PRO A 156 6.53 3.21 3.38
CA PRO A 156 5.94 1.89 3.22
C PRO A 156 4.67 1.72 4.05
N LEU A 157 3.78 0.84 3.59
CA LEU A 157 2.61 0.40 4.35
C LEU A 157 3.01 -0.50 5.53
N ALA A 158 4.00 -1.38 5.31
CA ALA A 158 4.60 -2.22 6.32
C ALA A 158 6.12 -2.27 6.14
N TYR A 159 6.86 -2.23 7.25
CA TYR A 159 8.33 -2.21 7.23
C TYR A 159 8.91 -2.95 8.43
N TRP A 160 9.70 -3.99 8.18
CA TRP A 160 10.44 -4.71 9.21
C TRP A 160 11.93 -4.44 9.02
N SER A 161 12.51 -3.64 9.91
CA SER A 161 13.94 -3.29 9.90
C SER A 161 14.81 -4.33 10.60
N PHE A 162 14.20 -5.21 11.42
CA PHE A 162 14.91 -6.24 12.17
C PHE A 162 16.06 -5.69 13.05
N ASP A 163 15.80 -4.58 13.73
CA ASP A 163 16.76 -3.89 14.61
C ASP A 163 16.54 -4.20 16.10
N GLU A 164 15.53 -5.02 16.44
CA GLU A 164 15.13 -5.30 17.83
C GLU A 164 16.23 -6.02 18.61
N CYS A 165 17.00 -6.87 17.93
CA CYS A 165 18.12 -7.63 18.49
C CYS A 165 17.76 -8.58 19.66
N THR A 166 16.47 -8.77 19.94
CA THR A 166 15.94 -9.67 20.98
C THR A 166 14.42 -9.83 20.82
N GLY A 167 13.87 -10.87 21.44
CA GLY A 167 12.42 -11.09 21.47
C GLY A 167 11.87 -11.70 20.19
N ALA A 168 10.71 -12.36 20.30
CA ALA A 168 10.11 -13.13 19.23
C ALA A 168 9.16 -12.31 18.32
N THR A 169 9.21 -10.99 18.42
CA THR A 169 8.36 -10.08 17.65
C THR A 169 9.25 -9.24 16.76
N ALA A 170 8.97 -9.29 15.44
CA ALA A 170 9.51 -8.35 14.47
C ALA A 170 8.53 -7.20 14.36
N TYR A 171 8.88 -6.02 14.86
CA TYR A 171 7.96 -4.89 14.89
C TYR A 171 7.86 -4.22 13.52
N ASP A 172 6.63 -3.88 13.15
CA ASP A 172 6.38 -3.02 12.01
C ASP A 172 6.77 -1.57 12.36
N SER A 173 7.85 -1.13 11.72
CA SER A 173 8.48 0.18 11.83
C SER A 173 7.94 1.20 10.83
N ALA A 174 6.96 0.84 10.00
CA ALA A 174 6.37 1.77 9.04
C ALA A 174 5.64 2.91 9.79
N PRO A 175 5.91 4.18 9.46
CA PRO A 175 5.18 5.30 10.05
C PRO A 175 3.72 5.26 9.59
N LYS A 176 2.79 5.29 10.55
CA LYS A 176 1.35 5.24 10.26
C LYS A 176 0.80 6.63 9.97
N ALA A 177 0.35 6.84 8.73
CA ALA A 177 -0.16 8.12 8.25
C ALA A 177 -1.38 8.62 9.04
N ASP A 178 -2.28 7.70 9.37
CA ASP A 178 -3.49 7.89 10.17
C ASP A 178 -3.22 8.09 11.67
N ARG A 179 -1.94 8.02 12.09
CA ARG A 179 -1.51 8.03 13.49
C ARG A 179 -2.12 6.92 14.34
N SER A 180 -2.57 5.83 13.70
CA SER A 180 -3.07 4.65 14.38
C SER A 180 -1.95 3.92 15.11
N SER A 181 -2.33 3.19 16.16
CA SER A 181 -1.47 2.22 16.83
C SER A 181 -1.46 0.85 16.15
N THR A 182 -2.21 0.67 15.05
CA THR A 182 -2.22 -0.58 14.28
C THR A 182 -0.83 -0.83 13.70
N ARG A 183 -0.27 -2.01 13.99
CA ARG A 183 1.01 -2.48 13.46
C ARG A 183 0.83 -3.83 12.78
N TYR A 184 1.60 -4.08 11.73
CA TYR A 184 1.68 -5.36 11.06
C TYR A 184 2.83 -6.18 11.65
N ASP A 185 2.86 -6.36 12.97
CA ASP A 185 3.97 -7.04 13.63
C ASP A 185 4.07 -8.51 13.19
N GLY A 186 5.29 -8.97 12.98
CA GLY A 186 5.62 -10.36 12.68
C GLY A 186 5.96 -11.15 13.95
N THR A 187 5.66 -12.44 13.94
CA THR A 187 6.17 -13.40 14.95
C THR A 187 7.32 -14.19 14.32
N ILE A 188 8.44 -14.27 15.04
CA ILE A 188 9.65 -14.99 14.61
C ILE A 188 9.53 -16.45 15.07
N TYR A 189 9.72 -17.38 14.14
CA TYR A 189 9.65 -18.81 14.39
C TYR A 189 11.01 -19.45 14.09
N PRO A 190 11.87 -19.59 15.12
CA PRO A 190 12.96 -20.55 15.06
C PRO A 190 12.38 -21.95 15.19
N VAL A 191 12.85 -22.91 14.40
CA VAL A 191 12.39 -24.30 14.55
C VAL A 191 13.56 -25.23 14.83
N THR A 192 13.94 -26.14 13.95
CA THR A 192 14.91 -27.21 14.23
C THR A 192 16.11 -27.15 13.29
N LEU A 193 17.27 -27.51 13.85
CA LEU A 193 18.59 -27.37 13.23
C LEU A 193 19.03 -25.91 13.21
N ASP A 194 20.35 -25.72 13.06
CA ASP A 194 21.10 -24.46 13.13
C ASP A 194 20.45 -23.33 13.96
N ASN A 195 19.47 -22.57 13.49
CA ASN A 195 18.79 -21.51 14.26
C ASN A 195 17.61 -22.00 15.13
N THR A 196 17.91 -22.79 16.14
CA THR A 196 16.88 -23.38 17.04
C THR A 196 16.23 -22.44 18.07
N ALA A 197 16.63 -21.17 18.13
CA ALA A 197 16.09 -20.20 19.08
C ALA A 197 16.12 -18.76 18.54
N VAL A 198 15.26 -17.90 19.10
CA VAL A 198 15.20 -16.48 18.73
C VAL A 198 16.48 -15.76 19.14
N GLY A 199 16.87 -15.91 20.42
CA GLY A 199 18.14 -15.41 20.95
C GLY A 199 18.26 -13.90 21.08
N THR A 200 19.50 -13.40 21.06
CA THR A 200 19.82 -11.96 21.03
C THR A 200 21.06 -11.68 20.19
N CYS A 201 21.25 -10.45 19.71
CA CYS A 201 22.44 -10.02 18.97
C CYS A 201 23.76 -10.11 19.76
N SER A 202 23.74 -10.41 21.05
CA SER A 202 24.95 -10.45 21.90
C SER A 202 25.08 -11.73 22.71
N SER A 203 24.32 -12.78 22.38
CA SER A 203 24.40 -14.05 23.09
C SER A 203 25.72 -14.79 22.82
N GLY A 204 26.28 -14.64 21.61
CA GLY A 204 27.40 -15.43 21.14
C GLY A 204 27.01 -16.87 20.77
N THR A 205 25.73 -17.21 20.80
CA THR A 205 25.19 -18.52 20.45
C THR A 205 24.95 -18.57 18.94
N ALA A 206 25.73 -19.35 18.20
CA ALA A 206 25.63 -19.43 16.74
C ALA A 206 24.27 -19.99 16.24
N THR A 207 23.51 -20.64 17.11
CA THR A 207 22.23 -21.28 16.81
C THR A 207 21.02 -20.41 17.14
N GLU A 208 21.20 -19.09 17.09
CA GLU A 208 20.19 -18.11 17.46
C GLU A 208 20.00 -17.08 16.34
N MET A 209 18.76 -16.90 15.87
CA MET A 209 18.43 -16.06 14.71
C MET A 209 18.94 -14.61 14.85
N TRP A 210 18.80 -14.00 16.04
CA TRP A 210 19.32 -12.64 16.29
C TRP A 210 20.85 -12.58 16.35
N ASN A 211 21.51 -13.64 16.82
CA ASN A 211 22.97 -13.68 16.89
C ASN A 211 23.58 -13.83 15.48
N ASP A 212 22.95 -14.65 14.62
CA ASP A 212 23.35 -14.79 13.22
C ASP A 212 23.09 -13.49 12.42
N GLY A 213 22.03 -12.75 12.78
CA GLY A 213 21.68 -11.46 12.19
C GLY A 213 22.53 -10.25 12.62
N THR A 214 23.59 -10.43 13.41
CA THR A 214 24.43 -9.33 13.93
C THR A 214 25.20 -8.52 12.88
N THR A 215 25.23 -9.02 11.64
CA THR A 215 25.92 -8.39 10.50
C THR A 215 24.94 -7.91 9.42
N GLY A 216 23.78 -7.45 9.89
CA GLY A 216 22.70 -6.92 9.07
C GLY A 216 23.16 -5.85 8.09
N LYS A 217 22.37 -5.67 7.03
CA LYS A 217 22.65 -4.64 6.03
C LYS A 217 22.62 -3.26 6.70
N ARG A 218 21.69 -3.04 7.63
CA ARG A 218 21.62 -1.85 8.47
C ARG A 218 21.47 -2.24 9.94
N ASN A 219 22.52 -2.02 10.71
CA ASN A 219 22.64 -2.48 12.10
C ASN A 219 22.50 -4.01 12.25
N ALA A 220 21.29 -4.51 12.48
CA ALA A 220 21.01 -5.93 12.67
C ALA A 220 20.09 -6.46 11.56
N SER A 221 19.82 -7.75 11.59
CA SER A 221 18.94 -8.44 10.66
C SER A 221 18.42 -9.70 11.34
N ILE A 222 17.65 -10.51 10.62
CA ILE A 222 17.31 -11.87 11.05
C ILE A 222 18.08 -12.89 10.21
N GLY A 223 18.81 -13.77 10.88
CA GLY A 223 19.33 -15.00 10.29
C GLY A 223 18.23 -16.05 10.16
N VAL A 224 18.19 -16.70 9.01
CA VAL A 224 17.32 -17.84 8.67
C VAL A 224 18.18 -18.92 8.04
N ASP A 225 18.04 -20.17 8.45
CA ASP A 225 19.03 -21.22 8.19
C ASP A 225 18.75 -22.13 6.98
N GLY A 226 17.66 -21.89 6.27
CA GLY A 226 17.30 -22.69 5.09
C GLY A 226 16.52 -23.97 5.36
N ASP A 227 16.19 -24.28 6.62
CA ASP A 227 15.48 -25.51 6.96
C ASP A 227 14.03 -25.29 7.37
N ASP A 228 13.76 -24.48 8.40
CA ASP A 228 12.40 -24.31 8.93
C ASP A 228 12.10 -22.94 9.56
N ASP A 229 13.04 -22.01 9.48
CA ASP A 229 12.93 -20.65 10.01
C ASP A 229 12.10 -19.71 9.15
N TYR A 230 11.27 -18.88 9.79
CA TYR A 230 10.57 -17.79 9.11
C TYR A 230 10.02 -16.75 10.08
N ILE A 231 9.55 -15.65 9.51
CA ILE A 231 8.71 -14.67 10.20
C ILE A 231 7.28 -14.76 9.64
N GLN A 232 6.27 -14.79 10.50
CA GLN A 232 4.87 -14.78 10.10
C GLN A 232 4.22 -13.47 10.47
N VAL A 233 3.60 -12.81 9.50
CA VAL A 233 2.75 -11.63 9.72
C VAL A 233 1.30 -12.04 9.48
N ALA A 234 0.43 -11.73 10.43
CA ALA A 234 -0.98 -12.09 10.35
C ALA A 234 -1.64 -11.44 9.12
N ASP A 235 -2.55 -12.19 8.50
CA ASP A 235 -3.36 -11.68 7.39
C ASP A 235 -4.14 -10.41 7.77
N THR A 236 -4.10 -9.41 6.90
CA THR A 236 -4.92 -8.20 6.98
C THR A 236 -5.30 -7.75 5.57
N ALA A 237 -6.52 -7.21 5.40
CA ALA A 237 -7.02 -6.76 4.09
C ALA A 237 -6.07 -5.77 3.39
N ASN A 238 -5.42 -4.88 4.15
CA ASN A 238 -4.53 -3.86 3.60
C ASN A 238 -3.27 -4.43 2.93
N LEU A 239 -2.87 -5.66 3.30
CA LEU A 239 -1.71 -6.33 2.74
C LEU A 239 -2.09 -7.41 1.72
N ARG A 240 -3.36 -7.53 1.33
CA ARG A 240 -3.78 -8.53 0.32
C ARG A 240 -3.70 -8.04 -1.11
N PHE A 241 -3.91 -6.75 -1.35
CA PHE A 241 -3.95 -6.15 -2.69
C PHE A 241 -4.96 -6.85 -3.63
N ASP A 242 -6.13 -7.20 -3.10
CA ASP A 242 -7.10 -8.10 -3.74
C ASP A 242 -7.64 -7.55 -5.08
N SER A 243 -7.66 -6.22 -5.26
CA SER A 243 -8.15 -5.61 -6.50
C SER A 243 -7.16 -5.77 -7.65
N SER A 244 -7.67 -6.08 -8.85
CA SER A 244 -6.89 -6.17 -10.08
C SER A 244 -6.30 -4.83 -10.54
N THR A 245 -6.64 -3.73 -9.87
CA THR A 245 -6.14 -2.35 -10.13
C THR A 245 -5.33 -1.80 -8.96
N GLN A 246 -5.02 -2.61 -7.94
CA GLN A 246 -4.29 -2.14 -6.77
C GLN A 246 -2.80 -2.38 -6.94
N ASP A 247 -2.08 -1.30 -7.22
CA ASP A 247 -0.63 -1.31 -7.32
C ASP A 247 0.05 -1.60 -5.98
N PHE A 248 1.22 -2.21 -6.04
CA PHE A 248 2.07 -2.42 -4.86
C PHE A 248 3.54 -2.58 -5.24
N SER A 249 4.40 -2.53 -4.23
CA SER A 249 5.83 -2.81 -4.41
C SER A 249 6.39 -3.58 -3.22
N LEU A 250 7.32 -4.49 -3.48
CA LEU A 250 7.94 -5.37 -2.48
C LEU A 250 9.46 -5.21 -2.56
N PHE A 251 10.13 -4.99 -1.43
CA PHE A 251 11.59 -4.88 -1.39
C PHE A 251 12.15 -5.50 -0.11
N ALA A 252 13.32 -6.12 -0.22
CA ALA A 252 14.09 -6.62 0.92
C ALA A 252 15.58 -6.62 0.60
N TRP A 253 16.41 -6.36 1.61
CA TRP A 253 17.82 -6.68 1.54
C TRP A 253 18.01 -8.14 1.89
N ILE A 254 18.74 -8.87 1.04
CA ILE A 254 18.96 -10.31 1.20
C ILE A 254 20.43 -10.63 1.03
N LYS A 255 20.96 -11.46 1.92
CA LYS A 255 22.29 -12.05 1.82
C LYS A 255 22.16 -13.54 1.98
N ARG A 256 22.35 -14.30 0.90
CA ARG A 256 22.23 -15.76 0.92
C ARG A 256 23.54 -16.40 1.35
N ASN A 257 23.50 -17.49 2.12
CA ASN A 257 24.69 -18.30 2.40
C ASN A 257 25.00 -19.25 1.24
N THR A 258 23.96 -19.71 0.53
CA THR A 258 24.08 -20.62 -0.61
C THR A 258 23.29 -20.11 -1.84
N SER A 259 23.78 -20.47 -3.02
CA SER A 259 23.13 -20.22 -4.31
C SER A 259 22.79 -21.55 -4.99
N GLY A 260 21.89 -21.54 -5.98
CA GLY A 260 21.44 -22.73 -6.69
C GLY A 260 20.24 -23.46 -6.05
N ALA A 261 19.55 -22.80 -5.11
CA ALA A 261 18.32 -23.29 -4.47
C ALA A 261 17.22 -22.23 -4.54
N THR A 262 15.96 -22.68 -4.47
CA THR A 262 14.80 -21.80 -4.38
C THR A 262 14.70 -21.25 -2.96
N HIS A 263 14.76 -19.93 -2.80
CA HIS A 263 14.63 -19.25 -1.50
C HIS A 263 13.49 -18.24 -1.58
N TYR A 264 12.45 -18.44 -0.78
CA TYR A 264 11.34 -17.48 -0.66
C TYR A 264 11.74 -16.35 0.28
N ILE A 265 11.46 -15.11 -0.14
CA ILE A 265 11.80 -13.91 0.65
C ILE A 265 10.55 -13.29 1.26
N ILE A 266 9.54 -13.02 0.44
CA ILE A 266 8.20 -12.61 0.86
C ILE A 266 7.21 -13.53 0.14
N SER A 267 6.29 -14.14 0.86
CA SER A 267 5.23 -14.96 0.28
C SER A 267 3.91 -14.68 0.99
N LYS A 268 2.87 -14.40 0.21
CA LYS A 268 1.47 -14.37 0.62
C LYS A 268 0.68 -15.02 -0.49
N GLU A 269 0.53 -16.33 -0.41
CA GLU A 269 -0.19 -17.11 -1.40
C GLU A 269 -0.87 -18.32 -0.75
N ASP A 270 -1.85 -18.88 -1.44
CA ASP A 270 -2.51 -20.14 -1.08
C ASP A 270 -2.33 -21.21 -2.16
N ALA A 271 -3.20 -22.22 -2.14
CA ALA A 271 -3.11 -23.39 -3.00
C ALA A 271 -3.32 -23.08 -4.48
N ASP A 272 -4.07 -22.01 -4.78
CA ASP A 272 -4.46 -21.63 -6.12
C ASP A 272 -3.47 -20.62 -6.73
N ASN A 273 -2.38 -20.32 -6.00
CA ASN A 273 -1.40 -19.27 -6.26
C ASN A 273 -1.96 -17.83 -6.16
N ASP A 274 -3.16 -17.66 -5.63
CA ASP A 274 -3.74 -16.34 -5.39
C ASP A 274 -2.83 -15.54 -4.45
N GLY A 275 -2.41 -14.34 -4.85
CA GLY A 275 -1.58 -13.45 -4.03
C GLY A 275 -0.24 -13.10 -4.65
N TYR A 276 0.80 -12.94 -3.85
CA TYR A 276 2.11 -12.49 -4.32
C TYR A 276 3.27 -13.21 -3.65
N ARG A 277 4.38 -13.32 -4.39
CA ARG A 277 5.66 -13.83 -3.87
C ARG A 277 6.84 -13.09 -4.47
N LEU A 278 7.91 -13.00 -3.70
CA LEU A 278 9.24 -12.58 -4.12
C LEU A 278 10.21 -13.68 -3.70
N GLN A 279 10.98 -14.21 -4.65
CA GLN A 279 11.87 -15.34 -4.41
C GLN A 279 13.13 -15.29 -5.28
N PHE A 280 14.15 -16.03 -4.88
CA PHE A 280 15.12 -16.61 -5.79
C PHE A 280 14.62 -17.98 -6.25
N ASP A 281 14.76 -18.30 -7.53
CA ASP A 281 14.63 -19.67 -8.01
C ASP A 281 15.97 -20.43 -7.98
N SER A 282 15.93 -21.73 -8.28
CA SER A 282 17.12 -22.59 -8.35
C SER A 282 18.11 -22.20 -9.46
N GLY A 283 17.70 -21.38 -10.43
CA GLY A 283 18.55 -20.76 -11.44
C GLY A 283 19.28 -19.51 -10.96
N ASN A 284 19.01 -19.04 -9.73
CA ASN A 284 19.49 -17.80 -9.15
C ASN A 284 18.95 -16.52 -9.79
N THR A 285 17.83 -16.61 -10.50
CA THR A 285 17.07 -15.44 -10.93
C THR A 285 16.11 -15.00 -9.82
N VAL A 286 15.84 -13.71 -9.75
CA VAL A 286 14.82 -13.13 -8.87
C VAL A 286 13.50 -13.20 -9.60
N THR A 287 12.51 -13.83 -8.98
CA THR A 287 11.14 -13.90 -9.51
C THR A 287 10.20 -13.21 -8.54
N CYS A 288 9.40 -12.30 -9.07
CA CYS A 288 8.24 -11.74 -8.39
C CYS A 288 7.00 -12.22 -9.10
N SER A 289 6.06 -12.79 -8.36
CA SER A 289 4.83 -13.33 -8.90
C SER A 289 3.62 -12.62 -8.33
N VAL A 290 2.64 -12.44 -9.19
CA VAL A 290 1.34 -11.84 -8.88
C VAL A 290 0.31 -12.78 -9.47
N ASP A 291 -0.41 -13.47 -8.60
CA ASP A 291 -1.28 -14.59 -8.98
C ASP A 291 -0.54 -15.62 -9.85
N ALA A 292 -1.06 -15.97 -11.04
CA ALA A 292 -0.46 -16.91 -11.97
C ALA A 292 0.66 -16.30 -12.84
N ILE A 293 0.96 -15.00 -12.70
CA ILE A 293 1.93 -14.29 -13.54
C ILE A 293 3.28 -14.21 -12.82
N ASP A 294 4.33 -14.71 -13.47
CA ASP A 294 5.71 -14.58 -13.01
C ASP A 294 6.45 -13.47 -13.79
N ILE A 295 7.13 -12.59 -13.05
CA ILE A 295 8.09 -11.62 -13.57
C ILE A 295 9.48 -12.06 -13.08
N THR A 296 10.32 -12.54 -14.00
CA THR A 296 11.64 -13.08 -13.66
C THR A 296 12.75 -12.17 -14.19
N SER A 297 13.80 -11.99 -13.39
CA SER A 297 14.99 -11.26 -13.79
C SER A 297 15.73 -11.95 -14.95
N THR A 298 16.46 -11.15 -15.72
CA THR A 298 17.34 -11.65 -16.78
C THR A 298 18.75 -11.93 -16.27
N SER A 299 19.19 -11.22 -15.21
CA SER A 299 20.45 -11.49 -14.51
C SER A 299 20.27 -12.53 -13.41
N THR A 300 21.34 -13.30 -13.17
CA THR A 300 21.47 -14.22 -12.04
C THR A 300 22.37 -13.62 -10.95
N ILE A 301 22.09 -13.93 -9.69
CA ILE A 301 22.91 -13.52 -8.54
C ILE A 301 23.53 -14.77 -7.92
N THR A 302 24.79 -15.09 -8.21
CA THR A 302 25.41 -16.32 -7.70
C THR A 302 26.32 -16.11 -6.49
N ASP A 303 26.66 -14.87 -6.18
CA ASP A 303 27.45 -14.54 -5.00
C ASP A 303 26.59 -14.45 -3.73
N THR A 304 27.26 -14.27 -2.59
CA THR A 304 26.67 -14.30 -1.24
C THR A 304 26.76 -12.95 -0.54
N ASN A 305 26.87 -11.85 -1.31
CA ASN A 305 26.84 -10.50 -0.76
C ASN A 305 25.38 -10.04 -0.54
N TRP A 306 25.24 -8.90 0.15
CA TRP A 306 23.95 -8.22 0.30
C TRP A 306 23.49 -7.64 -1.04
N HIS A 307 22.28 -8.00 -1.46
CA HIS A 307 21.57 -7.39 -2.59
C HIS A 307 20.23 -6.82 -2.15
N LEU A 308 19.86 -5.67 -2.70
CA LEU A 308 18.48 -5.20 -2.62
C LEU A 308 17.72 -5.85 -3.76
N ILE A 309 16.73 -6.67 -3.42
CA ILE A 309 15.86 -7.28 -4.42
C ILE A 309 14.43 -6.82 -4.20
N GLY A 310 13.66 -6.78 -5.28
CA GLY A 310 12.27 -6.40 -5.18
C GLY A 310 11.57 -6.32 -6.52
N CYS A 311 10.32 -5.90 -6.46
CA CYS A 311 9.51 -5.65 -7.63
C CYS A 311 8.56 -4.48 -7.42
N VAL A 312 8.22 -3.85 -8.53
CA VAL A 312 7.15 -2.86 -8.65
C VAL A 312 6.06 -3.47 -9.50
N ILE A 313 4.85 -3.51 -8.97
CA ILE A 313 3.65 -4.06 -9.60
C ILE A 313 2.70 -2.87 -9.85
N ASP A 314 2.75 -2.35 -11.07
CA ASP A 314 1.78 -1.38 -11.60
C ASP A 314 0.68 -2.16 -12.32
N ARG A 315 -0.43 -2.39 -11.62
CA ARG A 315 -1.56 -3.17 -12.09
C ARG A 315 -2.28 -2.52 -13.26
N ASP A 316 -2.19 -1.20 -13.42
CA ASP A 316 -2.70 -0.51 -14.61
C ASP A 316 -1.70 -0.55 -15.79
N GLY A 317 -0.50 -1.10 -15.56
CA GLY A 317 0.61 -1.15 -16.51
C GLY A 317 1.41 -2.46 -16.46
N ASN A 318 2.66 -2.34 -16.02
CA ASN A 318 3.68 -3.41 -16.12
C ASN A 318 4.21 -3.82 -14.74
N GLY A 319 4.63 -5.09 -14.66
CA GLY A 319 5.46 -5.58 -13.57
C GLY A 319 6.95 -5.40 -13.89
N GLN A 320 7.75 -5.03 -12.90
CA GLN A 320 9.20 -4.83 -13.05
C GLN A 320 9.95 -5.37 -11.83
N VAL A 321 10.86 -6.32 -12.05
CA VAL A 321 11.82 -6.76 -11.02
C VAL A 321 13.00 -5.80 -10.97
N TYR A 322 13.56 -5.62 -9.78
CA TYR A 322 14.74 -4.80 -9.52
C TYR A 322 15.81 -5.61 -8.77
N ILE A 323 17.06 -5.45 -9.18
CA ILE A 323 18.26 -5.92 -8.48
C ILE A 323 19.16 -4.71 -8.25
N ASP A 324 19.49 -4.43 -6.99
CA ASP A 324 20.32 -3.29 -6.57
C ASP A 324 19.86 -1.95 -7.18
N ALA A 325 18.55 -1.71 -7.08
CA ALA A 325 17.85 -0.56 -7.66
C ALA A 325 17.96 -0.37 -9.18
N LYS A 326 18.38 -1.41 -9.91
CA LYS A 326 18.34 -1.44 -11.38
C LYS A 326 17.18 -2.33 -11.85
N PRO A 327 16.35 -1.87 -12.79
CA PRO A 327 15.30 -2.71 -13.36
C PRO A 327 15.94 -3.88 -14.14
N ASP A 328 15.49 -5.09 -13.87
CA ASP A 328 15.99 -6.34 -14.47
C ASP A 328 14.84 -7.37 -14.57
N GLY A 329 14.21 -7.47 -15.74
CA GLY A 329 13.04 -8.34 -15.98
C GLY A 329 11.70 -7.62 -15.87
N THR A 330 10.83 -7.78 -16.86
CA THR A 330 9.52 -7.11 -16.92
C THR A 330 8.45 -8.03 -17.50
N ALA A 331 7.22 -7.89 -17.02
CA ALA A 331 6.03 -8.44 -17.66
C ALA A 331 5.08 -7.32 -18.05
N THR A 332 4.49 -7.44 -19.23
CA THR A 332 3.47 -6.51 -19.71
C THR A 332 2.08 -7.01 -19.36
N ALA A 333 1.16 -6.10 -19.00
CA ALA A 333 -0.25 -6.38 -18.73
C ALA A 333 -0.49 -7.30 -17.52
N ILE A 334 -0.19 -6.79 -16.32
CA ILE A 334 -0.43 -7.47 -15.04
C ILE A 334 -1.82 -7.16 -14.45
N SER A 335 -2.75 -6.61 -15.25
CA SER A 335 -4.00 -5.97 -14.81
C SER A 335 -5.22 -6.90 -14.64
N SER A 336 -5.14 -8.16 -15.05
CA SER A 336 -6.33 -9.04 -15.19
C SER A 336 -6.65 -9.90 -13.99
N GLU A 337 -5.71 -10.11 -13.07
CA GLU A 337 -5.86 -11.14 -12.02
C GLU A 337 -6.21 -10.49 -10.69
N ALA A 338 -7.43 -10.68 -10.18
CA ALA A 338 -7.73 -10.36 -8.80
C ALA A 338 -6.99 -11.36 -7.89
N MET A 339 -6.48 -10.89 -6.76
CA MET A 339 -5.90 -11.79 -5.74
C MET A 339 -6.96 -11.99 -4.67
N ALA A 340 -7.13 -13.21 -4.16
CA ALA A 340 -8.18 -13.50 -3.18
C ALA A 340 -7.67 -14.35 -2.02
N THR A 341 -6.44 -14.09 -1.55
CA THR A 341 -5.84 -14.89 -0.49
C THR A 341 -6.00 -14.28 0.90
N THR A 342 -6.40 -15.12 1.85
CA THR A 342 -6.39 -14.80 3.29
C THR A 342 -5.22 -15.47 4.01
N ALA A 343 -4.22 -15.97 3.29
CA ALA A 343 -3.03 -16.55 3.89
C ALA A 343 -2.21 -15.49 4.67
N ASN A 344 -1.55 -15.90 5.74
CA ASN A 344 -0.56 -15.04 6.40
C ASN A 344 0.60 -14.74 5.45
N ILE A 345 1.28 -13.61 5.66
CA ILE A 345 2.57 -13.40 4.99
C ILE A 345 3.62 -14.23 5.72
N ARG A 346 4.47 -14.91 4.94
CA ARG A 346 5.72 -15.50 5.40
C ARG A 346 6.89 -14.71 4.84
N LEU A 347 7.85 -14.42 5.70
CA LEU A 347 9.17 -13.93 5.31
C LEU A 347 10.16 -15.07 5.51
N GLY A 348 10.91 -15.43 4.47
CA GLY A 348 11.89 -16.52 4.51
C GLY A 348 11.35 -17.91 4.14
N THR A 349 10.07 -18.09 3.81
CA THR A 349 9.53 -19.38 3.32
C THR A 349 8.26 -19.21 2.50
N ARG A 350 7.83 -20.25 1.79
CA ARG A 350 6.56 -20.25 1.06
C ARG A 350 5.36 -20.28 2.01
N ALA A 351 4.39 -19.39 1.81
CA ALA A 351 3.22 -19.27 2.67
C ALA A 351 2.30 -20.48 2.67
N TYR A 352 2.06 -21.06 1.49
CA TYR A 352 1.11 -22.17 1.32
C TYR A 352 1.61 -23.49 1.91
N THR A 353 2.85 -23.90 1.59
CA THR A 353 3.37 -25.24 1.92
C THR A 353 4.43 -25.28 3.01
N SER A 354 4.95 -24.13 3.47
CA SER A 354 6.12 -24.07 4.36
C SER A 354 7.28 -24.93 3.83
N THR A 355 7.71 -24.63 2.60
CA THR A 355 8.79 -25.31 1.89
C THR A 355 9.74 -24.28 1.29
N SER A 356 10.99 -24.68 1.04
CA SER A 356 11.99 -23.85 0.35
C SER A 356 12.29 -22.57 1.14
N TYR A 357 13.01 -22.75 2.23
CA TYR A 357 13.34 -21.68 3.15
C TYR A 357 14.54 -20.88 2.63
N LEU A 358 14.60 -19.62 3.04
CA LEU A 358 15.75 -18.78 2.81
C LEU A 358 16.90 -19.25 3.72
N ASP A 359 18.05 -19.50 3.12
CA ASP A 359 19.32 -19.74 3.82
C ASP A 359 20.19 -18.47 3.73
N GLY A 360 20.30 -17.73 4.84
CA GLY A 360 21.04 -16.47 4.93
C GLY A 360 20.46 -15.46 5.90
N GLN A 361 20.56 -14.17 5.54
CA GLN A 361 20.04 -13.06 6.33
C GLN A 361 19.01 -12.26 5.51
N ILE A 362 17.94 -11.87 6.19
CA ILE A 362 16.89 -10.98 5.68
C ILE A 362 16.87 -9.68 6.48
N ASP A 363 16.83 -8.57 5.77
CA ASP A 363 16.86 -7.24 6.37
C ASP A 363 15.94 -6.28 5.60
N GLU A 364 15.48 -5.22 6.27
CA GLU A 364 14.87 -4.05 5.64
C GLU A 364 13.69 -4.37 4.70
N VAL A 365 12.81 -5.27 5.13
CA VAL A 365 11.66 -5.74 4.35
C VAL A 365 10.60 -4.64 4.30
N LYS A 366 10.28 -4.15 3.11
CA LYS A 366 9.30 -3.09 2.88
C LYS A 366 8.21 -3.54 1.91
N ILE A 367 6.97 -3.26 2.28
CA ILE A 367 5.78 -3.44 1.44
C ILE A 367 5.11 -2.08 1.27
N PHE A 368 4.86 -1.70 0.02
CA PHE A 368 4.19 -0.47 -0.38
C PHE A 368 2.86 -0.80 -1.04
N ASN A 369 1.80 -0.05 -0.78
CA ASN A 369 0.50 -0.17 -1.47
C ASN A 369 0.40 0.76 -2.70
N TYR A 370 1.53 0.98 -3.36
CA TYR A 370 1.65 1.74 -4.59
C TYR A 370 2.87 1.30 -5.39
N ALA A 371 2.82 1.53 -6.71
CA ALA A 371 3.95 1.34 -7.59
C ALA A 371 5.02 2.42 -7.35
N LEU A 372 6.25 2.00 -7.04
CA LEU A 372 7.38 2.91 -6.91
C LEU A 372 7.94 3.32 -8.28
N THR A 373 8.31 4.59 -8.40
CA THR A 373 9.16 5.06 -9.49
C THR A 373 10.58 4.52 -9.34
N ALA A 374 11.31 4.43 -10.46
CA ALA A 374 12.73 4.02 -10.43
C ALA A 374 13.61 4.94 -9.55
N GLN A 375 13.22 6.20 -9.34
CA GLN A 375 13.92 7.09 -8.41
C GLN A 375 13.65 6.70 -6.96
N GLN A 376 12.40 6.44 -6.58
CA GLN A 376 12.07 5.99 -5.23
C GLN A 376 12.72 4.64 -4.90
N VAL A 377 12.86 3.74 -5.87
CA VAL A 377 13.61 2.47 -5.66
C VAL A 377 15.10 2.74 -5.39
N LYS A 378 15.71 3.70 -6.10
CA LYS A 378 17.09 4.12 -5.79
C LYS A 378 17.19 4.77 -4.42
N ASP A 379 16.17 5.52 -4.00
CA ASP A 379 16.15 6.12 -2.68
C ASP A 379 16.14 5.02 -1.61
N ILE A 380 15.35 3.94 -1.77
CA ILE A 380 15.38 2.76 -0.87
C ILE A 380 16.77 2.11 -0.82
N TYR A 381 17.42 1.93 -1.97
CA TYR A 381 18.79 1.39 -2.01
C TYR A 381 19.79 2.27 -1.27
N ASN A 382 19.63 3.59 -1.38
CA ASN A 382 20.49 4.57 -0.76
C ASN A 382 20.07 4.98 0.66
N GLU A 383 18.90 4.56 1.16
CA GLU A 383 18.46 4.86 2.53
C GLU A 383 19.59 4.45 3.52
N GLY A 384 19.87 5.32 4.50
CA GLY A 384 21.06 5.20 5.36
C GLY A 384 22.30 5.96 4.84
N ALA A 385 22.36 6.31 3.56
CA ALA A 385 23.28 7.30 3.00
C ALA A 385 22.64 8.69 3.04
N VAL A 386 22.33 9.18 4.24
CA VAL A 386 21.92 10.57 4.57
C VAL A 386 21.37 11.39 3.39
N TYR A 387 20.04 11.43 3.22
CA TYR A 387 19.40 12.44 2.38
C TYR A 387 18.76 13.52 3.26
N PHE A 388 19.49 14.65 3.43
CA PHE A 388 18.90 15.89 3.89
C PHE A 388 18.50 16.72 2.68
N GLY A 389 17.19 16.88 2.48
CA GLY A 389 16.58 18.06 1.85
C GLY A 389 15.62 17.76 0.69
N PRO A 390 14.81 18.75 0.29
CA PRO A 390 14.50 20.01 0.97
C PRO A 390 13.48 19.88 2.10
#